data_AF-A0A165BQJ1-F1
#
_entry.id   AF-A0A165BQJ1-F1
#
_cell.length_a   1.000
_cell.length_b   1.000
_cell.length_c   1.000
_cell.angle_alpha   90.00
_cell.angle_beta   90.00
_cell.angle_gamma   90.00
#
_symmetry.space_group_name_H-M   'P 1'
#
loop_
_entity.id
_entity.type
_entity.pdbx_description
1 polymer ?
#
loop_
_entity_poly.entity_id
_entity_poly.type
_entity_poly.pdbx_seq_one_letter_code
_entity_poly.pdbx_strand_id
1 'polypeptide(L)'
;MHGPSPHPNVVVRFAGWDGMKLLDACIVPALRHGSTRTLRVIIDDAILHRTLHIDNPHSTIFHAWGYAITSLHVDRILTHNLAFDAIGLFHALATMPSLVELSIQVNRLEHLAPVKETPNISFHLARLDLRPVFRGWPRLIARSAGTLRELALHGVQVPPLEYGTFLTSDESQAYSASLRSVTHLRLSNCFDPAIVRACPTLRTLYLNSYQHPSRPGSRLNGPVTCLDIAPRTLQHLVLAMDPWPTDLRLTNVFDLLASRPSVVAGLRSVTVQRSREWQLLFQELLDNGEEGREARDVLQTFCLEHRILFSLD
;
A
#
# COMPACT_ATOMS: atom_id res chain seq x y z
N MET A 1 5.14 -13.38 -4.58
CA MET A 1 6.38 -13.46 -3.76
C MET A 1 7.32 -12.35 -4.20
N HIS A 2 7.74 -11.42 -3.31
CA HIS A 2 8.81 -10.47 -3.61
C HIS A 2 10.11 -11.01 -2.99
N GLY A 3 11.12 -11.25 -3.82
CA GLY A 3 12.48 -11.53 -3.36
C GLY A 3 13.09 -10.32 -2.66
N PRO A 4 14.05 -10.52 -1.74
CA PRO A 4 14.75 -9.42 -1.09
C PRO A 4 15.50 -8.56 -2.13
N SER A 5 15.45 -7.24 -1.95
CA SER A 5 16.21 -6.28 -2.75
C SER A 5 17.69 -6.70 -2.85
N PRO A 6 18.30 -6.67 -4.05
CA PRO A 6 19.68 -7.12 -4.27
C PRO A 6 20.74 -6.16 -3.72
N HIS A 7 20.34 -5.03 -3.14
CA HIS A 7 21.27 -4.07 -2.53
C HIS A 7 21.43 -4.35 -1.04
N PRO A 8 22.63 -4.14 -0.45
CA PRO A 8 22.80 -4.33 0.98
C PRO A 8 21.80 -3.41 1.68
N ASN A 9 20.99 -3.93 2.60
CA ASN A 9 20.02 -3.11 3.33
C ASN A 9 20.69 -2.59 4.59
N VAL A 10 20.82 -1.26 4.74
CA VAL A 10 21.13 -0.71 6.06
C VAL A 10 19.84 -0.76 6.87
N VAL A 11 19.82 -1.64 7.87
CA VAL A 11 18.73 -1.71 8.85
C VAL A 11 19.19 -0.98 10.10
N VAL A 12 18.52 0.11 10.43
CA VAL A 12 18.74 0.85 11.67
C VAL A 12 17.61 0.54 12.61
N ARG A 13 17.91 -0.06 13.76
CA ARG A 13 16.94 -0.26 14.83
C ARG A 13 17.24 0.72 15.96
N PHE A 14 16.33 1.64 16.21
CA PHE A 14 16.46 2.57 17.32
C PHE A 14 15.86 1.95 18.58
N ALA A 15 16.70 1.63 19.57
CA ALA A 15 16.30 1.18 20.91
C ALA A 15 16.69 2.19 22.02
N GLY A 16 17.38 3.27 21.67
CA GLY A 16 17.86 4.30 22.60
C GLY A 16 18.72 5.38 21.91
N TRP A 17 19.17 6.40 22.66
CA TRP A 17 19.98 7.53 22.16
C TRP A 17 21.36 7.10 21.63
N ASP A 18 21.92 6.01 22.17
CA ASP A 18 23.19 5.46 21.68
C ASP A 18 23.10 4.94 20.24
N GLY A 19 21.89 4.56 19.79
CA GLY A 19 21.63 4.19 18.40
C GLY A 19 21.72 5.37 17.42
N MET A 20 21.45 6.60 17.88
CA MET A 20 21.57 7.82 17.06
C MET A 20 23.03 8.21 16.85
N LYS A 21 23.88 8.08 17.88
CA LYS A 21 25.31 8.32 17.73
C LYS A 21 25.98 7.30 16.80
N LEU A 22 25.53 6.04 16.84
CA LEU A 22 26.01 4.98 15.96
C LEU A 22 25.62 5.21 14.49
N LEU A 23 24.45 5.83 14.26
CA LEU A 23 23.99 6.23 12.94
C LEU A 23 24.97 7.23 12.30
N ASP A 24 25.25 8.34 12.99
CA ASP A 24 26.12 9.40 12.49
C ASP A 24 27.57 8.96 12.30
N ALA A 25 28.10 8.13 13.21
CA ALA A 25 29.51 7.75 13.18
C ALA A 25 29.83 6.60 12.20
N CYS A 26 28.94 5.63 12.03
CA CYS A 26 29.26 4.38 11.33
C CYS A 26 28.38 4.13 10.09
N ILE A 27 27.10 4.47 10.16
CA ILE A 27 26.12 4.12 9.12
C ILE A 27 26.11 5.19 8.02
N VAL A 28 26.24 6.47 8.38
CA VAL A 28 26.28 7.60 7.44
C VAL A 28 27.46 7.52 6.46
N PRO A 29 28.71 7.21 6.86
CA PRO A 29 29.81 7.00 5.90
C PRO A 29 29.56 5.84 4.95
N ALA A 30 28.94 4.75 5.42
CA ALA A 30 28.62 3.58 4.60
C ALA A 30 27.51 3.86 3.57
N LEU A 31 26.53 4.70 3.89
CA LEU A 31 25.49 5.16 2.95
C LEU A 31 26.01 6.21 1.97
N ARG A 32 26.95 7.06 2.40
CA ARG A 32 27.53 8.13 1.57
C ARG A 32 28.56 7.62 0.56
N HIS A 33 29.34 6.62 0.94
CA HIS A 33 30.47 6.12 0.15
C HIS A 33 30.36 4.66 -0.27
N GLY A 34 29.38 3.91 0.27
CA GLY A 34 29.14 2.52 -0.06
C GLY A 34 28.14 2.33 -1.21
N SER A 35 27.96 1.09 -1.62
CA SER A 35 27.02 0.69 -2.68
C SER A 35 25.56 0.69 -2.25
N THR A 36 25.27 0.92 -0.96
CA THR A 36 23.92 0.84 -0.39
C THR A 36 23.17 2.16 -0.53
N ARG A 37 21.98 2.10 -1.13
CA ARG A 37 21.05 3.24 -1.26
C ARG A 37 19.70 3.04 -0.59
N THR A 38 19.51 1.88 0.04
CA THR A 38 18.29 1.51 0.77
C THR A 38 18.50 1.68 2.27
N LEU A 39 17.67 2.51 2.88
CA LEU A 39 17.60 2.71 4.32
C LEU A 39 16.29 2.11 4.84
N ARG A 40 16.42 1.12 5.72
CA ARG A 40 15.30 0.61 6.49
C ARG A 40 15.44 1.06 7.93
N VAL A 41 14.52 1.92 8.36
CA VAL A 41 14.46 2.44 9.71
C VAL A 41 13.37 1.69 10.47
N ILE A 42 13.79 0.99 11.51
CA ILE A 42 12.90 0.31 12.44
C ILE A 42 12.89 1.12 13.73
N ILE A 43 11.73 1.71 14.05
CA ILE A 43 11.63 2.76 15.05
C ILE A 43 10.86 2.27 16.28
N ASP A 44 11.45 2.53 17.45
CA ASP A 44 10.78 2.50 18.75
C ASP A 44 10.22 3.91 19.07
N ASP A 45 9.05 3.91 19.72
CA ASP A 45 8.12 5.02 19.88
C ASP A 45 8.70 6.28 20.53
N ALA A 46 9.58 6.11 21.51
CA ALA A 46 10.13 7.23 22.26
C ALA A 46 11.07 8.11 21.42
N ILE A 47 11.58 7.58 20.33
CA ILE A 47 12.66 8.19 19.54
C ILE A 47 12.10 8.87 18.30
N LEU A 48 11.04 8.32 17.69
CA LEU A 48 10.42 8.83 16.47
C LEU A 48 10.07 10.31 16.52
N HIS A 49 9.36 10.73 17.58
CA HIS A 49 9.04 12.13 17.78
C HIS A 49 10.35 12.92 17.79
N ARG A 50 11.41 12.49 18.44
CA ARG A 50 12.66 13.30 18.49
C ARG A 50 13.55 13.20 17.24
N THR A 51 13.44 12.16 16.41
CA THR A 51 14.20 12.04 15.15
C THR A 51 13.59 12.82 13.98
N LEU A 52 12.28 13.05 14.01
CA LEU A 52 11.53 13.75 12.96
C LEU A 52 10.96 15.10 13.42
N HIS A 53 10.68 15.26 14.71
CA HIS A 53 10.34 16.54 15.33
C HIS A 53 11.67 17.22 15.66
N ILE A 54 12.11 18.01 14.70
CA ILE A 54 13.30 18.81 14.83
C ILE A 54 12.82 20.22 14.56
N ASP A 55 12.73 21.03 15.61
CA ASP A 55 12.46 22.48 15.54
C ASP A 55 13.49 23.22 14.65
N ASN A 56 14.48 22.51 14.12
CA ASN A 56 15.43 22.94 13.13
C ASN A 56 15.57 21.93 11.96
N PRO A 57 14.92 22.16 10.80
CA PRO A 57 15.01 21.26 9.64
C PRO A 57 16.44 21.09 9.07
N HIS A 58 17.40 21.94 9.47
CA HIS A 58 18.80 21.84 9.09
C HIS A 58 19.65 20.95 10.01
N SER A 59 19.13 20.52 11.16
CA SER A 59 19.81 19.59 12.08
C SER A 59 19.25 18.17 12.03
N THR A 60 18.39 17.88 11.06
CA THR A 60 17.97 16.50 10.82
C THR A 60 19.15 15.75 10.22
N ILE A 61 19.42 14.56 10.75
CA ILE A 61 20.35 13.61 10.16
C ILE A 61 20.13 13.60 8.64
N PHE A 62 18.88 13.49 8.18
CA PHE A 62 18.50 13.42 6.78
C PHE A 62 18.98 14.57 5.87
N HIS A 63 19.22 15.79 6.40
CA HIS A 63 19.75 16.90 5.62
C HIS A 63 21.16 16.64 5.05
N ALA A 64 21.99 15.85 5.74
CA ALA A 64 23.36 15.59 5.30
C ALA A 64 23.49 14.41 4.30
N TRP A 65 22.48 13.54 4.18
CA TRP A 65 22.59 12.28 3.42
C TRP A 65 21.35 11.92 2.58
N GLY A 66 20.28 12.72 2.61
CA GLY A 66 19.07 12.44 1.83
C GLY A 66 19.28 12.36 0.32
N TYR A 67 20.37 12.93 -0.22
CA TYR A 67 20.76 12.79 -1.63
C TYR A 67 21.25 11.38 -2.02
N ALA A 68 21.68 10.55 -1.07
CA ALA A 68 22.16 9.19 -1.35
C ALA A 68 21.06 8.12 -1.18
N ILE A 69 19.98 8.45 -0.47
CA ILE A 69 18.89 7.53 -0.18
C ILE A 69 17.92 7.48 -1.36
N THR A 70 17.77 6.30 -1.96
CA THR A 70 16.80 6.05 -3.03
C THR A 70 15.60 5.23 -2.57
N SER A 71 15.70 4.54 -1.43
CA SER A 71 14.61 3.74 -0.87
C SER A 71 14.56 3.89 0.65
N LEU A 72 13.40 4.28 1.17
CA LEU A 72 13.15 4.49 2.60
C LEU A 72 12.00 3.59 3.07
N HIS A 73 12.29 2.75 4.06
CA HIS A 73 11.29 1.95 4.76
C HIS A 73 11.22 2.39 6.21
N VAL A 74 10.05 2.83 6.66
CA VAL A 74 9.77 3.22 8.05
C VAL A 74 8.85 2.19 8.66
N ASP A 75 9.40 1.33 9.52
CA ASP A 75 8.66 0.28 10.21
C ASP A 75 8.61 0.56 11.71
N ARG A 76 7.44 0.34 12.33
CA ARG A 76 7.29 0.43 13.80
C ARG A 76 7.32 -0.94 14.47
N ILE A 77 7.95 -1.02 15.64
CA ILE A 77 7.87 -2.18 16.52
C ILE A 77 6.73 -1.98 17.54
N LEU A 78 5.75 -2.90 17.50
CA LEU A 78 4.76 -3.27 18.53
C LEU A 78 4.68 -2.43 19.83
N THR A 79 4.18 -1.20 19.76
CA THR A 79 3.67 -0.47 20.94
C THR A 79 2.43 0.33 20.55
N HIS A 80 1.42 0.27 21.41
CA HIS A 80 0.09 0.82 21.14
C HIS A 80 0.07 2.29 21.63
N ASN A 81 -0.39 3.20 20.77
CA ASN A 81 -0.96 4.54 21.09
C ASN A 81 -0.19 5.83 20.76
N LEU A 82 1.03 5.84 20.23
CA LEU A 82 1.65 7.10 19.77
C LEU A 82 1.29 7.44 18.31
N ALA A 83 0.75 8.65 18.10
CA ALA A 83 0.45 9.21 16.78
C ALA A 83 1.74 9.76 16.15
N PHE A 84 2.03 9.36 14.92
CA PHE A 84 3.17 9.87 14.17
C PHE A 84 2.82 11.27 13.61
N ASP A 85 3.68 12.27 13.84
CA ASP A 85 3.53 13.62 13.27
C ASP A 85 3.81 13.63 11.76
N ALA A 86 2.75 13.81 10.98
CA ALA A 86 2.85 13.87 9.53
C ALA A 86 3.66 15.09 9.04
N ILE A 87 3.68 16.21 9.76
CA ILE A 87 4.42 17.41 9.33
C ILE A 87 5.93 17.16 9.40
N GLY A 88 6.43 16.68 10.54
CA GLY A 88 7.85 16.32 10.71
C GLY A 88 8.36 15.34 9.67
N LEU A 89 7.51 14.39 9.23
CA LEU A 89 7.85 13.51 8.10
C LEU A 89 7.99 14.26 6.79
N PHE A 90 7.11 15.19 6.44
CA PHE A 90 7.28 15.97 5.21
C PHE A 90 8.55 16.81 5.24
N HIS A 91 8.95 17.34 6.41
CA HIS A 91 10.24 18.01 6.58
C HIS A 91 11.42 17.06 6.33
N ALA A 92 11.41 15.87 6.94
CA ALA A 92 12.46 14.89 6.70
C ALA A 92 12.52 14.45 5.23
N LEU A 93 11.38 14.16 4.62
CA LEU A 93 11.26 13.74 3.22
C LEU A 93 11.72 14.84 2.25
N ALA A 94 11.48 16.11 2.53
CA ALA A 94 11.95 17.22 1.70
C ALA A 94 13.48 17.30 1.62
N THR A 95 14.20 16.70 2.57
CA THR A 95 15.67 16.61 2.54
C THR A 95 16.20 15.43 1.71
N MET A 96 15.33 14.58 1.15
CA MET A 96 15.68 13.37 0.40
C MET A 96 15.28 13.44 -1.08
N PRO A 97 15.89 14.33 -1.90
CA PRO A 97 15.45 14.55 -3.28
C PRO A 97 15.65 13.35 -4.21
N SER A 98 16.49 12.38 -3.83
CA SER A 98 16.79 11.20 -4.62
C SER A 98 15.90 9.99 -4.33
N LEU A 99 14.88 10.16 -3.47
CA LEU A 99 13.99 9.08 -3.07
C LEU A 99 13.12 8.60 -4.24
N VAL A 100 13.15 7.29 -4.49
CA VAL A 100 12.39 6.61 -5.55
C VAL A 100 11.37 5.65 -4.95
N GLU A 101 11.65 5.10 -3.78
CA GLU A 101 10.74 4.18 -3.08
C GLU A 101 10.49 4.66 -1.65
N LEU A 102 9.23 4.71 -1.26
CA LEU A 102 8.81 5.07 0.09
C LEU A 102 7.83 4.04 0.63
N SER A 103 8.13 3.47 1.79
CA SER A 103 7.25 2.57 2.53
C SER A 103 7.12 3.06 3.95
N ILE A 104 5.89 3.30 4.40
CA ILE A 104 5.59 3.75 5.76
C ILE A 104 4.61 2.76 6.38
N GLN A 105 5.08 2.03 7.38
CA GLN A 105 4.31 1.07 8.16
C GLN A 105 4.35 1.44 9.65
N VAL A 106 3.35 2.23 10.05
CA VAL A 106 3.13 2.73 11.42
C VAL A 106 1.70 2.41 11.87
N ASN A 107 1.38 2.62 13.14
CA ASN A 107 0.02 2.33 13.64
C ASN A 107 -0.97 3.43 13.24
N ARG A 108 -0.60 4.70 13.44
CA ARG A 108 -1.42 5.87 13.13
C ARG A 108 -0.54 6.98 12.60
N LEU A 109 -1.00 7.61 11.52
CA LEU A 109 -0.42 8.84 10.99
C LEU A 109 -1.48 9.93 11.07
N GLU A 110 -1.13 11.09 11.63
CA GLU A 110 -2.07 12.20 11.71
C GLU A 110 -2.55 12.62 10.31
N HIS A 111 -3.85 12.86 10.19
CA HIS A 111 -4.40 13.44 8.97
C HIS A 111 -3.95 14.90 8.85
N LEU A 112 -3.55 15.32 7.65
CA LEU A 112 -3.17 16.71 7.36
C LEU A 112 -4.40 17.59 7.07
N ALA A 113 -5.57 17.24 7.62
CA ALA A 113 -6.84 17.92 7.40
C ALA A 113 -7.27 18.72 8.67
N PRO A 114 -7.77 19.97 8.52
CA PRO A 114 -7.77 20.77 7.30
C PRO A 114 -6.32 21.12 6.87
N VAL A 115 -6.15 21.46 5.58
CA VAL A 115 -4.87 21.65 4.86
C VAL A 115 -3.79 22.29 5.77
N LYS A 116 -3.00 21.45 6.44
CA LYS A 116 -1.79 21.92 7.13
C LYS A 116 -0.73 22.20 6.07
N GLU A 117 -0.02 23.32 6.16
CA GLU A 117 1.13 23.55 5.29
C GLU A 117 2.19 22.48 5.54
N THR A 118 2.74 21.93 4.46
CA THR A 118 3.81 20.95 4.51
C THR A 118 4.90 21.37 3.53
N PRO A 119 6.18 21.09 3.83
CA PRO A 119 7.28 21.28 2.90
C PRO A 119 7.02 20.72 1.51
N ASN A 120 7.53 21.41 0.49
CA ASN A 120 7.46 20.94 -0.88
C ASN A 120 8.39 19.74 -1.08
N ILE A 121 7.85 18.68 -1.66
CA ILE A 121 8.58 17.46 -1.97
C ILE A 121 9.18 17.59 -3.38
N SER A 122 10.47 17.27 -3.51
CA SER A 122 11.24 17.41 -4.75
C SER A 122 11.54 16.09 -5.46
N PHE A 123 11.26 14.95 -4.84
CA PHE A 123 11.56 13.64 -5.39
C PHE A 123 10.46 13.09 -6.31
N HIS A 124 10.81 12.06 -7.08
CA HIS A 124 9.94 11.36 -8.02
C HIS A 124 9.87 9.86 -7.66
N LEU A 125 8.78 9.45 -7.00
CA LEU A 125 8.61 8.08 -6.56
C LEU A 125 8.25 7.17 -7.74
N ALA A 126 8.88 6.00 -7.80
CA ALA A 126 8.40 4.85 -8.55
C ALA A 126 7.46 3.96 -7.72
N ARG A 127 7.64 3.94 -6.40
CA ARG A 127 6.85 3.10 -5.48
C ARG A 127 6.46 3.84 -4.21
N LEU A 128 5.20 3.70 -3.83
CA LEU A 128 4.67 4.16 -2.54
C LEU A 128 3.86 3.05 -1.86
N ASP A 129 4.18 2.76 -0.60
CA ASP A 129 3.43 1.84 0.25
C ASP A 129 3.08 2.51 1.60
N LEU A 130 1.79 2.61 1.92
CA LEU A 130 1.28 3.31 3.11
C LEU A 130 0.39 2.41 3.98
N ARG A 131 0.81 2.25 5.23
CA ARG A 131 0.12 1.55 6.33
C ARG A 131 0.21 2.41 7.60
N PRO A 132 -0.84 3.13 8.01
CA PRO A 132 -2.10 3.34 7.31
C PRO A 132 -2.03 4.42 6.23
N VAL A 133 -3.03 4.45 5.34
CA VAL A 133 -3.33 5.60 4.47
C VAL A 133 -3.88 6.77 5.31
N PHE A 134 -3.55 8.00 4.92
CA PHE A 134 -3.90 9.21 5.67
C PHE A 134 -4.25 10.37 4.74
N ARG A 135 -5.07 11.35 5.17
CA ARG A 135 -5.34 12.56 4.36
C ARG A 135 -4.05 13.36 4.16
N GLY A 136 -3.75 13.67 2.90
CA GLY A 136 -2.51 14.37 2.50
C GLY A 136 -1.46 13.46 1.87
N TRP A 137 -1.65 12.14 1.87
CA TRP A 137 -0.81 11.22 1.10
C TRP A 137 -0.64 11.57 -0.38
N PRO A 138 -1.61 12.18 -1.09
CA PRO A 138 -1.43 12.52 -2.51
C PRO A 138 -0.31 13.55 -2.72
N ARG A 139 0.01 14.35 -1.70
CA ARG A 139 1.14 15.28 -1.74
C ARG A 139 2.48 14.56 -1.87
N LEU A 140 2.60 13.33 -1.35
CA LEU A 140 3.78 12.49 -1.51
C LEU A 140 4.02 12.09 -2.96
N ILE A 141 2.96 12.02 -3.77
CA ILE A 141 3.03 11.62 -5.18
C ILE A 141 2.91 12.82 -6.14
N ALA A 142 2.77 14.05 -5.65
CA ALA A 142 2.45 15.23 -6.47
C ALA A 142 3.45 15.47 -7.61
N ARG A 143 4.74 15.16 -7.39
CA ARG A 143 5.79 15.28 -8.41
C ARG A 143 6.06 13.99 -9.18
N SER A 144 5.43 12.87 -8.80
CA SER A 144 5.74 11.54 -9.33
C SER A 144 5.00 11.21 -10.64
N ALA A 145 4.59 12.23 -11.39
CA ALA A 145 3.98 12.07 -12.71
C ALA A 145 4.94 11.34 -13.66
N GLY A 146 4.45 10.27 -14.30
CA GLY A 146 5.22 9.47 -15.25
C GLY A 146 6.19 8.46 -14.60
N THR A 147 6.47 8.59 -13.31
CA THR A 147 7.44 7.76 -12.57
C THR A 147 6.76 6.76 -11.65
N LEU A 148 5.65 7.12 -11.00
CA LEU A 148 4.95 6.25 -10.05
C LEU A 148 4.35 5.03 -10.75
N ARG A 149 4.86 3.83 -10.45
CA ARG A 149 4.42 2.54 -11.04
C ARG A 149 3.62 1.71 -10.06
N GLU A 150 4.00 1.73 -8.80
CA GLU A 150 3.42 0.90 -7.75
C GLU A 150 2.85 1.77 -6.62
N LEU A 151 1.57 1.55 -6.31
CA LEU A 151 0.89 2.22 -5.21
C LEU A 151 0.19 1.18 -4.34
N ALA A 152 0.57 1.12 -3.07
CA ALA A 152 -0.06 0.29 -2.06
C ALA A 152 -0.63 1.16 -0.93
N LEU A 153 -1.92 1.03 -0.67
CA LEU A 153 -2.65 1.78 0.33
C LEU A 153 -3.35 0.81 1.26
N HIS A 154 -3.26 1.06 2.57
CA HIS A 154 -3.83 0.22 3.60
C HIS A 154 -4.66 1.04 4.58
N GLY A 155 -5.97 0.78 4.65
CA GLY A 155 -6.96 1.47 5.50
C GLY A 155 -7.07 0.96 6.94
N VAL A 156 -6.11 0.18 7.44
CA VAL A 156 -6.16 -0.35 8.81
C VAL A 156 -6.22 0.80 9.82
N GLN A 157 -7.16 0.71 10.77
CA GLN A 157 -7.35 1.71 11.84
C GLN A 157 -7.73 3.12 11.38
N VAL A 158 -8.07 3.33 10.11
CA VAL A 158 -8.72 4.57 9.69
C VAL A 158 -10.15 4.50 10.22
N PRO A 159 -10.61 5.43 11.07
CA PRO A 159 -12.03 5.53 11.40
C PRO A 159 -12.82 5.48 10.09
N PRO A 160 -13.92 4.72 9.99
CA PRO A 160 -14.73 4.68 8.76
C PRO A 160 -14.95 6.12 8.36
N LEU A 161 -14.49 6.48 7.15
CA LEU A 161 -14.43 7.87 6.69
C LEU A 161 -15.75 8.54 7.02
N GLU A 162 -15.78 9.37 8.07
CA GLU A 162 -17.00 10.10 8.45
C GLU A 162 -17.48 10.98 7.28
N TYR A 163 -16.57 11.26 6.34
CA TYR A 163 -16.76 12.07 5.15
C TYR A 163 -16.12 11.42 3.91
N GLY A 164 -16.82 10.46 3.30
CA GLY A 164 -16.60 10.08 1.90
C GLY A 164 -15.16 9.67 1.51
N THR A 165 -14.90 9.64 0.21
CA THR A 165 -13.66 9.15 -0.45
C THR A 165 -12.35 9.73 0.11
N PHE A 166 -11.24 8.99 0.01
CA PHE A 166 -9.90 9.44 0.41
C PHE A 166 -9.34 10.51 -0.53
N LEU A 167 -9.77 10.48 -1.79
CA LEU A 167 -9.56 11.56 -2.74
C LEU A 167 -10.87 12.32 -2.91
N THR A 168 -10.85 13.63 -2.68
CA THR A 168 -11.94 14.47 -3.19
C THR A 168 -11.90 14.50 -4.72
N SER A 169 -12.98 14.94 -5.37
CA SER A 169 -13.00 15.14 -6.83
C SER A 169 -11.85 16.02 -7.31
N ASP A 170 -11.55 17.07 -6.54
CA ASP A 170 -10.58 18.09 -6.90
C ASP A 170 -9.14 17.58 -6.69
N GLU A 171 -8.91 16.83 -5.61
CA GLU A 171 -7.64 16.14 -5.39
C GLU A 171 -7.40 15.06 -6.45
N SER A 172 -8.44 14.30 -6.81
CA SER A 172 -8.35 13.31 -7.88
C SER A 172 -7.92 13.95 -9.21
N GLN A 173 -8.45 15.14 -9.53
CA GLN A 173 -8.00 15.90 -10.70
C GLN A 173 -6.56 16.40 -10.57
N ALA A 174 -6.22 17.01 -9.43
CA ALA A 174 -4.89 17.57 -9.17
C ALA A 174 -3.76 16.52 -9.25
N TYR A 175 -4.00 15.32 -8.74
CA TYR A 175 -3.02 14.23 -8.72
C TYR A 175 -3.21 13.20 -9.84
N SER A 176 -4.14 13.45 -10.76
CA SER A 176 -4.44 12.55 -11.87
C SER A 176 -3.21 12.25 -12.74
N ALA A 177 -2.33 13.23 -12.94
CA ALA A 177 -1.09 13.06 -13.72
C ALA A 177 -0.15 12.00 -13.09
N SER A 178 -0.06 11.97 -11.76
CA SER A 178 0.74 10.99 -11.02
C SER A 178 0.11 9.60 -11.01
N LEU A 179 -1.21 9.53 -10.86
CA LEU A 179 -1.93 8.25 -10.85
C LEU A 179 -2.01 7.61 -12.24
N ARG A 180 -1.93 8.40 -13.32
CA ARG A 180 -1.87 7.94 -14.71
C ARG A 180 -0.67 7.06 -15.06
N SER A 181 0.42 7.07 -14.28
CA SER A 181 1.57 6.19 -14.53
C SER A 181 1.50 4.87 -13.75
N VAL A 182 0.55 4.74 -12.82
CA VAL A 182 0.39 3.58 -11.95
C VAL A 182 -0.04 2.38 -12.79
N THR A 183 0.70 1.30 -12.62
CA THR A 183 0.47 0.01 -13.30
C THR A 183 0.10 -1.09 -12.31
N HIS A 184 0.49 -0.94 -11.05
CA HIS A 184 0.19 -1.87 -9.96
C HIS A 184 -0.44 -1.10 -8.79
N LEU A 185 -1.69 -1.43 -8.47
CA LEU A 185 -2.44 -0.83 -7.37
C LEU A 185 -2.84 -1.90 -6.37
N ARG A 186 -2.49 -1.69 -5.11
CA ARG A 186 -2.92 -2.52 -3.99
C ARG A 186 -3.76 -1.71 -3.03
N LEU A 187 -5.02 -2.11 -2.87
CA LEU A 187 -5.95 -1.54 -1.92
C LEU A 187 -6.23 -2.56 -0.83
N SER A 188 -6.10 -2.15 0.42
CA SER A 188 -6.17 -3.04 1.57
C SER A 188 -7.07 -2.45 2.64
N ASN A 189 -8.32 -2.92 2.76
CA ASN A 189 -9.37 -2.29 3.58
C ASN A 189 -9.59 -0.79 3.26
N CYS A 190 -9.23 -0.34 2.05
CA CYS A 190 -9.42 1.04 1.59
C CYS A 190 -9.90 1.05 0.12
N PHE A 191 -11.12 0.60 -0.08
CA PHE A 191 -11.71 0.41 -1.40
C PHE A 191 -12.36 1.69 -1.92
N ASP A 192 -11.54 2.61 -2.40
CA ASP A 192 -11.99 3.87 -2.98
C ASP A 192 -11.99 3.80 -4.52
N PRO A 193 -13.16 3.79 -5.17
CA PRO A 193 -13.23 3.75 -6.63
C PRO A 193 -12.61 5.00 -7.29
N ALA A 194 -12.58 6.17 -6.63
CA ALA A 194 -11.94 7.34 -7.21
C ALA A 194 -10.43 7.10 -7.49
N ILE A 195 -9.76 6.33 -6.65
CA ILE A 195 -8.34 5.97 -6.81
C ILE A 195 -8.15 5.08 -8.03
N VAL A 196 -8.97 4.03 -8.18
CA VAL A 196 -8.86 3.11 -9.32
C VAL A 196 -9.18 3.83 -10.63
N ARG A 197 -10.21 4.69 -10.66
CA ARG A 197 -10.56 5.50 -11.84
C ARG A 197 -9.42 6.41 -12.29
N ALA A 198 -8.66 6.94 -11.34
CA ALA A 198 -7.52 7.81 -11.62
C ALA A 198 -6.29 7.06 -12.20
N CYS A 199 -6.33 5.72 -12.27
CA CYS A 199 -5.25 4.87 -12.77
C CYS A 199 -5.62 4.21 -14.13
N PRO A 200 -5.75 4.95 -15.25
CA PRO A 200 -6.18 4.37 -16.53
C PRO A 200 -5.20 3.36 -17.15
N THR A 201 -3.93 3.35 -16.75
CA THR A 201 -2.91 2.40 -17.23
C THR A 201 -2.76 1.17 -16.35
N LEU A 202 -3.66 0.98 -15.39
CA LEU A 202 -3.56 -0.09 -14.40
C LEU A 202 -3.57 -1.46 -15.06
N ARG A 203 -2.56 -2.29 -14.75
CA ARG A 203 -2.44 -3.67 -15.23
C ARG A 203 -2.67 -4.69 -14.13
N THR A 204 -2.34 -4.35 -12.89
CA THR A 204 -2.49 -5.23 -11.74
C THR A 204 -3.30 -4.55 -10.66
N LEU A 205 -4.43 -5.14 -10.28
CA LEU A 205 -5.26 -4.68 -9.18
C LEU A 205 -5.28 -5.75 -8.09
N TYR A 206 -4.82 -5.38 -6.90
CA TYR A 206 -4.88 -6.20 -5.71
C TYR A 206 -5.89 -5.60 -4.73
N LEU A 207 -6.94 -6.36 -4.41
CA LEU A 207 -7.95 -6.00 -3.43
C LEU A 207 -7.81 -6.92 -2.22
N ASN A 208 -7.38 -6.37 -1.09
CA ASN A 208 -7.24 -7.09 0.17
C ASN A 208 -8.31 -6.67 1.17
N SER A 209 -9.14 -7.60 1.59
CA SER A 209 -10.07 -7.41 2.71
C SER A 209 -9.63 -8.33 3.84
N TYR A 210 -9.11 -7.79 4.94
CA TYR A 210 -8.58 -8.57 6.08
C TYR A 210 -9.00 -8.00 7.44
N GLN A 211 -10.02 -7.14 7.46
CA GLN A 211 -10.65 -6.74 8.71
C GLN A 211 -12.16 -6.82 8.54
N HIS A 212 -12.84 -7.39 9.54
CA HIS A 212 -14.28 -7.29 9.66
C HIS A 212 -14.66 -5.80 9.72
N PRO A 213 -15.44 -5.26 8.77
CA PRO A 213 -16.04 -3.95 8.99
C PRO A 213 -16.93 -4.05 10.23
N SER A 214 -16.81 -3.10 11.15
CA SER A 214 -17.66 -2.99 12.33
C SER A 214 -19.13 -2.71 12.01
N ARG A 215 -19.52 -2.69 10.72
CA ARG A 215 -20.86 -2.36 10.25
C ARG A 215 -21.46 -3.51 9.43
N PRO A 216 -22.73 -3.88 9.68
CA PRO A 216 -23.45 -4.84 8.86
C PRO A 216 -23.77 -4.22 7.50
N GLY A 217 -23.28 -4.85 6.43
CA GLY A 217 -23.46 -4.45 5.04
C GLY A 217 -22.72 -5.42 4.10
N SER A 218 -23.04 -5.39 2.80
CA SER A 218 -22.38 -6.23 1.79
C SER A 218 -20.85 -6.08 1.88
N ARG A 219 -20.18 -7.14 2.37
CA ARG A 219 -18.74 -7.18 2.63
C ARG A 219 -17.89 -7.06 1.36
N LEU A 220 -18.53 -7.20 0.19
CA LEU A 220 -17.91 -7.06 -1.13
C LEU A 220 -18.16 -5.69 -1.77
N ASN A 221 -19.00 -4.81 -1.21
CA ASN A 221 -19.38 -3.57 -1.89
C ASN A 221 -18.17 -2.69 -2.26
N GLY A 222 -17.15 -2.64 -1.38
CA GLY A 222 -15.90 -1.96 -1.68
C GLY A 222 -15.15 -2.56 -2.88
N PRO A 223 -14.72 -3.83 -2.82
CA PRO A 223 -14.07 -4.50 -3.95
C PRO A 223 -14.89 -4.47 -5.24
N VAL A 224 -16.21 -4.67 -5.14
CA VAL A 224 -17.19 -4.61 -6.25
C VAL A 224 -17.12 -3.26 -6.96
N THR A 225 -17.28 -2.18 -6.21
CA THR A 225 -17.28 -0.81 -6.77
C THR A 225 -15.93 -0.45 -7.39
N CYS A 226 -14.82 -0.94 -6.84
CA CYS A 226 -13.49 -0.80 -7.45
C CYS A 226 -13.35 -1.57 -8.76
N LEU A 227 -13.95 -2.75 -8.87
CA LEU A 227 -13.95 -3.56 -10.09
C LEU A 227 -14.83 -2.98 -11.19
N ASP A 228 -16.00 -2.43 -10.83
CA ASP A 228 -16.95 -1.82 -11.78
C ASP A 228 -16.33 -0.70 -12.62
N ILE A 229 -15.33 -0.04 -12.07
CA ILE A 229 -14.66 1.12 -12.65
C ILE A 229 -13.19 0.84 -12.97
N ALA A 230 -12.76 -0.43 -12.88
CA ALA A 230 -11.43 -0.84 -13.30
C ALA A 230 -11.23 -0.62 -14.81
N PRO A 231 -10.04 -0.17 -15.25
CA PRO A 231 -9.82 0.10 -16.66
C PRO A 231 -9.68 -1.19 -17.47
N ARG A 232 -9.96 -1.12 -18.77
CA ARG A 232 -9.81 -2.25 -19.72
C ARG A 232 -8.35 -2.73 -19.89
N THR A 233 -7.40 -1.95 -19.40
CA THR A 233 -5.97 -2.28 -19.38
C THR A 233 -5.61 -3.29 -18.29
N LEU A 234 -6.54 -3.60 -17.38
CA LEU A 234 -6.35 -4.55 -16.30
C LEU A 234 -6.11 -5.96 -16.85
N GLN A 235 -5.01 -6.57 -16.42
CA GLN A 235 -4.57 -7.90 -16.85
C GLN A 235 -4.51 -8.90 -15.69
N HIS A 236 -4.22 -8.41 -14.49
CA HIS A 236 -4.00 -9.25 -13.32
C HIS A 236 -4.88 -8.78 -12.18
N LEU A 237 -5.80 -9.64 -11.76
CA LEU A 237 -6.65 -9.38 -10.60
C LEU A 237 -6.25 -10.30 -9.45
N VAL A 238 -6.03 -9.71 -8.29
CA VAL A 238 -5.73 -10.43 -7.06
C VAL A 238 -6.79 -10.08 -6.02
N LEU A 239 -7.55 -11.09 -5.59
CA LEU A 239 -8.58 -10.97 -4.56
C LEU A 239 -8.08 -11.69 -3.31
N ALA A 240 -7.70 -10.91 -2.30
CA ALA A 240 -7.33 -11.42 -0.99
C ALA A 240 -8.47 -11.15 0.00
N MET A 241 -9.01 -12.19 0.63
CA MET A 241 -10.16 -12.06 1.53
C MET A 241 -9.92 -12.81 2.85
N ASP A 242 -10.25 -12.17 3.97
CA ASP A 242 -10.32 -12.75 5.32
C ASP A 242 -11.44 -13.78 5.42
N PRO A 243 -11.48 -14.60 6.50
CA PRO A 243 -12.34 -15.77 6.54
C PRO A 243 -13.77 -15.34 6.25
N TRP A 244 -14.29 -16.00 5.23
CA TRP A 244 -15.61 -15.76 4.70
C TRP A 244 -16.60 -15.82 5.87
N PRO A 245 -17.54 -14.87 6.01
CA PRO A 245 -18.77 -15.26 6.67
C PRO A 245 -19.34 -16.47 5.93
N THR A 246 -20.16 -17.25 6.63
CA THR A 246 -20.98 -18.33 6.07
C THR A 246 -21.67 -18.00 4.75
N ASP A 247 -21.88 -16.70 4.49
CA ASP A 247 -22.68 -16.19 3.38
C ASP A 247 -21.84 -15.81 2.14
N LEU A 248 -20.50 -15.79 2.25
CA LEU A 248 -19.62 -15.44 1.13
C LEU A 248 -18.95 -16.70 0.54
N ARG A 249 -19.56 -17.26 -0.50
CA ARG A 249 -19.05 -18.45 -1.19
C ARG A 249 -18.09 -18.05 -2.32
N LEU A 250 -17.16 -18.92 -2.71
CA LEU A 250 -16.33 -18.73 -3.92
C LEU A 250 -17.18 -18.48 -5.17
N THR A 251 -18.39 -19.06 -5.22
CA THR A 251 -19.38 -18.80 -6.27
C THR A 251 -19.77 -17.32 -6.38
N ASN A 252 -19.71 -16.55 -5.29
CA ASN A 252 -19.97 -15.11 -5.34
C ASN A 252 -18.86 -14.35 -6.07
N VAL A 253 -17.63 -14.88 -6.10
CA VAL A 253 -16.53 -14.35 -6.93
C VAL A 253 -16.80 -14.63 -8.41
N PHE A 254 -17.44 -15.76 -8.74
CA PHE A 254 -17.91 -16.04 -10.09
C PHE A 254 -19.01 -15.04 -10.50
N ASP A 255 -20.07 -14.88 -9.71
CA ASP A 255 -21.17 -13.96 -10.04
C ASP A 255 -20.63 -12.55 -10.25
N LEU A 256 -19.60 -12.17 -9.48
CA LEU A 256 -18.89 -10.91 -9.61
C LEU A 256 -18.16 -10.78 -10.97
N LEU A 257 -17.41 -11.80 -11.40
CA LEU A 257 -16.67 -11.75 -12.67
C LEU A 257 -17.60 -11.89 -13.87
N ALA A 258 -18.53 -12.84 -13.84
CA ALA A 258 -19.49 -13.09 -14.91
C ALA A 258 -20.39 -11.88 -15.20
N SER A 259 -20.76 -11.12 -14.16
CA SER A 259 -21.53 -9.88 -14.33
C SER A 259 -20.71 -8.69 -14.88
N ARG A 260 -19.40 -8.83 -15.12
CA ARG A 260 -18.48 -7.77 -15.56
C ARG A 260 -17.67 -8.17 -16.80
N PRO A 261 -18.34 -8.41 -17.95
CA PRO A 261 -17.67 -8.87 -19.16
C PRO A 261 -16.57 -7.92 -19.64
N SER A 262 -16.70 -6.61 -19.38
CA SER A 262 -15.69 -5.60 -19.71
C SER A 262 -14.37 -5.78 -18.98
N VAL A 263 -14.42 -6.23 -17.72
CA VAL A 263 -13.22 -6.52 -16.92
C VAL A 263 -12.62 -7.85 -17.39
N VAL A 264 -13.46 -8.88 -17.51
CA VAL A 264 -13.05 -10.23 -17.93
C VAL A 264 -12.34 -10.22 -19.28
N ALA A 265 -12.79 -9.39 -20.23
CA ALA A 265 -12.18 -9.32 -21.57
C ALA A 265 -10.70 -8.93 -21.59
N GLY A 266 -10.22 -8.18 -20.59
CA GLY A 266 -8.81 -7.77 -20.48
C GLY A 266 -7.95 -8.69 -19.61
N LEU A 267 -8.59 -9.51 -18.77
CA LEU A 267 -7.90 -10.31 -17.76
C LEU A 267 -7.08 -11.44 -18.39
N ARG A 268 -5.86 -11.59 -17.88
CA ARG A 268 -4.92 -12.67 -18.19
C ARG A 268 -4.74 -13.59 -16.99
N SER A 269 -4.87 -13.08 -15.77
CA SER A 269 -4.86 -13.90 -14.58
C SER A 269 -5.78 -13.40 -13.48
N VAL A 270 -6.32 -14.35 -12.74
CA VAL A 270 -7.07 -14.12 -11.50
C VAL A 270 -6.44 -14.98 -10.41
N THR A 271 -6.00 -14.34 -9.33
CA THR A 271 -5.53 -15.01 -8.12
C THR A 271 -6.51 -14.75 -7.00
N VAL A 272 -7.05 -15.82 -6.43
CA VAL A 272 -7.84 -15.74 -5.20
C VAL A 272 -6.97 -16.26 -4.07
N GLN A 273 -6.72 -15.43 -3.07
CA GLN A 273 -5.90 -15.81 -1.92
C GLN A 273 -6.61 -15.53 -0.60
N ARG A 274 -6.26 -16.24 0.46
CA ARG A 274 -6.66 -15.83 1.82
C ARG A 274 -5.64 -14.87 2.45
N SER A 275 -6.11 -14.09 3.43
CA SER A 275 -5.22 -13.35 4.32
C SER A 275 -4.19 -14.30 4.94
N ARG A 276 -2.93 -13.85 5.06
CA ARG A 276 -1.75 -14.66 5.48
C ARG A 276 -1.92 -15.43 6.79
N GLU A 277 -2.90 -15.06 7.61
CA GLU A 277 -3.12 -15.61 8.95
C GLU A 277 -3.91 -16.95 8.95
N TRP A 278 -4.48 -17.38 7.81
CA TRP A 278 -5.41 -18.53 7.74
C TRP A 278 -5.14 -19.57 6.62
N GLN A 279 -3.91 -19.65 6.10
CA GLN A 279 -3.59 -20.48 4.92
C GLN A 279 -3.89 -21.98 5.10
N LEU A 280 -3.64 -22.58 6.28
CA LEU A 280 -3.76 -24.03 6.49
C LEU A 280 -5.22 -24.55 6.41
N LEU A 281 -6.18 -23.82 6.97
CA LEU A 281 -7.61 -24.20 6.98
C LEU A 281 -8.31 -23.97 5.63
N PHE A 282 -7.73 -23.15 4.75
CA PHE A 282 -8.31 -22.83 3.45
C PHE A 282 -8.17 -23.99 2.46
N GLN A 283 -6.99 -24.60 2.45
CA GLN A 283 -6.71 -25.74 1.59
C GLN A 283 -7.57 -26.95 2.00
N GLU A 284 -7.77 -27.16 3.30
CA GLU A 284 -8.70 -28.17 3.81
C GLU A 284 -10.15 -27.91 3.41
N LEU A 285 -10.63 -26.66 3.42
CA LEU A 285 -12.00 -26.32 2.97
C LEU A 285 -12.19 -26.52 1.47
N LEU A 286 -11.16 -26.18 0.67
CA LEU A 286 -11.17 -26.35 -0.79
C LEU A 286 -11.09 -27.81 -1.20
N ASP A 287 -10.25 -28.61 -0.52
CA ASP A 287 -9.96 -29.97 -0.91
C ASP A 287 -10.92 -30.98 -0.26
N ASN A 288 -11.45 -30.70 0.94
CA ASN A 288 -12.32 -31.64 1.69
C ASN A 288 -13.81 -31.29 1.66
N GLY A 289 -14.20 -30.04 1.41
CA GLY A 289 -15.61 -29.61 1.31
C GLY A 289 -16.17 -29.77 -0.10
N GLU A 290 -17.32 -30.41 -0.26
CA GLU A 290 -18.00 -30.58 -1.55
C GLU A 290 -18.26 -29.23 -2.24
N GLU A 291 -18.73 -28.23 -1.50
CA GLU A 291 -18.93 -26.86 -1.99
C GLU A 291 -17.63 -26.16 -2.43
N GLY A 292 -16.50 -26.46 -1.77
CA GLY A 292 -15.19 -25.89 -2.09
C GLY A 292 -14.62 -26.44 -3.40
N ARG A 293 -14.77 -27.76 -3.60
CA ARG A 293 -14.38 -28.45 -4.84
C ARG A 293 -15.22 -27.99 -6.02
N GLU A 294 -16.55 -27.95 -5.86
CA GLU A 294 -17.47 -27.48 -6.90
C GLU A 294 -17.14 -26.04 -7.33
N ALA A 295 -16.94 -25.14 -6.36
CA ALA A 295 -16.60 -23.76 -6.68
C ALA A 295 -15.23 -23.61 -7.35
N ARG A 296 -14.25 -24.47 -7.00
CA ARG A 296 -12.94 -24.53 -7.68
C ARG A 296 -13.08 -25.00 -9.12
N ASP A 297 -13.83 -26.06 -9.36
CA ASP A 297 -14.03 -26.63 -10.70
C ASP A 297 -14.76 -25.64 -11.62
N VAL A 298 -15.76 -24.94 -11.10
CA VAL A 298 -16.47 -23.85 -11.81
C VAL A 298 -15.50 -22.72 -12.15
N LEU A 299 -14.66 -22.27 -11.20
CA LEU A 299 -13.69 -21.20 -11.45
C LEU A 299 -12.63 -21.61 -12.48
N GLN A 300 -12.13 -22.84 -12.40
CA GLN A 300 -11.19 -23.37 -13.38
C GLN A 300 -11.83 -23.44 -14.77
N THR A 301 -13.06 -23.94 -14.88
CA THR A 301 -13.80 -24.04 -16.14
C THR A 301 -14.03 -22.66 -16.77
N PHE A 302 -14.55 -21.70 -15.99
CA PHE A 302 -14.74 -20.32 -16.43
C PHE A 302 -13.41 -19.70 -16.90
N CYS A 303 -12.34 -19.86 -16.12
CA CYS A 303 -11.04 -19.31 -16.49
C CYS A 303 -10.48 -19.98 -17.76
N LEU A 304 -10.68 -21.28 -17.96
CA LEU A 304 -10.32 -21.99 -19.17
C LEU A 304 -11.09 -21.46 -20.40
N GLU A 305 -12.41 -21.29 -20.28
CA GLU A 305 -13.27 -20.73 -21.34
C GLU A 305 -12.82 -19.33 -21.76
N HIS A 306 -12.41 -18.51 -20.80
CA HIS A 306 -11.95 -17.14 -21.02
C HIS A 306 -10.43 -17.00 -21.23
N ARG A 307 -9.67 -18.11 -21.24
CA ARG A 307 -8.19 -18.14 -21.37
C ARG A 307 -7.47 -17.31 -20.29
N ILE A 308 -8.01 -17.33 -19.08
CA ILE A 308 -7.47 -16.68 -17.88
C ILE A 308 -6.68 -17.71 -17.08
N LEU A 309 -5.48 -17.35 -16.65
CA LEU A 309 -4.72 -18.14 -15.66
C LEU A 309 -5.34 -17.98 -14.28
N PHE A 310 -5.78 -19.09 -13.70
CA PHE A 310 -6.33 -19.12 -12.35
C PHE A 310 -5.30 -19.66 -11.35
N SER A 311 -5.13 -18.95 -10.24
CA SER A 311 -4.32 -19.41 -9.10
C SER A 311 -5.10 -19.29 -7.79
N LEU A 312 -4.90 -20.28 -6.92
CA LEU A 312 -5.36 -20.28 -5.53
C LEU A 312 -4.13 -20.28 -4.63
N ASP A 313 -3.94 -19.21 -3.85
CA ASP A 313 -2.74 -18.94 -3.04
C ASP A 313 -3.05 -18.72 -1.53
#